data_AF-A0A7X8W956-F1
#
_entry.id   AF-A0A7X8W956-F1
#
_cell.length_a   1.000
_cell.length_b   1.000
_cell.length_c   1.000
_cell.angle_alpha   90.00
_cell.angle_beta   90.00
_cell.angle_gamma   90.00
#
_symmetry.space_group_name_H-M   'P 1'
#
loop_
_entity.id
_entity.type
_entity.pdbx_description
1 polymer ?
#
loop_
_entity_poly.entity_id
_entity_poly.type
_entity_poly.pdbx_seq_one_letter_code
_entity_poly.pdbx_strand_id
1 'polypeptide(L)'
;MHEIKRKIKSQKGNMVLETALIIPIILFITYFMISATLTVQHEIIMRYALDQTSKELSVIIPLIEVAGEQIEGEKIEEIWKQIDDLGDTFKNAIGDLGASLFLQNFLQETVDKWIHEGANQLNIKIPDDERQIIIEKRTDHVLSLQMNYHVYTPWTKTNKTAITFLPLWSKFDQEYDGRSKEENNDNEEDNIWSEHNFVRGSYFREKYKANLPFNYPVISGFQNGKAISIRSMDLTSPTYQDIAKVEKQLQYEIKQLANFEGSNRETKISPNIIEAADIQNRELIIVIPKNSKYEISDLIFTNMKNAANSQGISLRIEENGNSYRYMYKKEKDD
;
A
#
# COMPACT_ATOMS: atom_id res chain seq x y z
N MET A 1 -13.96 -88.96 38.65
CA MET A 1 -13.09 -88.35 37.64
C MET A 1 -13.91 -87.25 36.96
N HIS A 2 -13.76 -86.01 37.41
CA HIS A 2 -14.61 -84.88 37.01
C HIS A 2 -13.77 -83.92 36.16
N GLU A 3 -13.98 -83.93 34.85
CA GLU A 3 -13.42 -82.92 33.94
C GLU A 3 -14.24 -81.62 34.06
N ILE A 4 -13.66 -80.60 34.69
CA ILE A 4 -14.21 -79.25 34.70
C ILE A 4 -13.79 -78.56 33.39
N LYS A 5 -14.66 -78.62 32.37
CA LYS A 5 -14.53 -77.77 31.17
C LYS A 5 -14.89 -76.32 31.51
N ARG A 6 -13.87 -75.50 31.72
CA ARG A 6 -13.98 -74.05 31.93
C ARG A 6 -14.38 -73.37 30.60
N LYS A 7 -15.66 -73.05 30.43
CA LYS A 7 -16.15 -72.21 29.32
C LYS A 7 -15.67 -70.77 29.53
N ILE A 8 -14.73 -70.31 28.71
CA ILE A 8 -14.40 -68.88 28.59
C ILE A 8 -15.59 -68.19 27.92
N LYS A 9 -16.37 -67.46 28.71
CA LYS A 9 -17.51 -66.67 28.26
C LYS A 9 -16.95 -65.44 27.53
N SER A 10 -17.14 -65.35 26.21
CA SER A 10 -16.65 -64.20 25.44
C SER A 10 -17.36 -62.91 25.88
N GLN A 11 -16.57 -61.92 26.29
CA GLN A 11 -17.05 -60.64 26.82
C GLN A 11 -17.48 -59.71 25.68
N LYS A 12 -18.76 -59.77 25.29
CA LYS A 12 -19.35 -58.85 24.29
C LYS A 12 -19.52 -57.40 24.79
N GLY A 13 -19.34 -57.15 26.10
CA GLY A 13 -19.47 -55.81 26.69
C GLY A 13 -18.24 -54.90 26.51
N ASN A 14 -17.05 -55.48 26.27
CA ASN A 14 -15.81 -54.70 26.15
C ASN A 14 -15.76 -53.88 24.86
N MET A 15 -16.34 -54.41 23.77
CA MET A 15 -16.30 -53.77 22.46
C MET A 15 -17.04 -52.42 22.43
N VAL A 16 -18.13 -52.27 23.19
CA VAL A 16 -18.89 -51.00 23.27
C VAL A 16 -18.09 -49.95 24.04
N LEU A 17 -17.43 -50.35 25.14
CA LEU A 17 -16.60 -49.45 25.94
C LEU A 17 -15.34 -49.00 25.19
N GLU A 18 -14.64 -49.94 24.55
CA GLU A 18 -13.47 -49.67 23.71
C GLU A 18 -13.85 -48.74 22.54
N THR A 19 -14.97 -49.01 21.89
CA THR A 19 -15.49 -48.16 20.80
C THR A 19 -15.87 -46.75 21.31
N ALA A 20 -16.50 -46.65 22.48
CA ALA A 20 -16.88 -45.36 23.08
C ALA A 20 -15.67 -44.51 23.50
N LEU A 21 -14.52 -45.11 23.80
CA LEU A 21 -13.26 -44.41 24.08
C LEU A 21 -12.50 -44.06 22.80
N ILE A 22 -12.51 -44.94 21.79
CA ILE A 22 -11.73 -44.78 20.56
C ILE A 22 -12.40 -43.79 19.59
N ILE A 23 -13.73 -43.82 19.43
CA ILE A 23 -14.42 -42.93 18.47
C ILE A 23 -14.15 -41.45 18.74
N PRO A 24 -14.27 -40.92 19.98
CA PRO A 24 -13.97 -39.52 20.26
C PRO A 24 -12.54 -39.13 19.92
N ILE A 25 -11.57 -40.03 20.14
CA ILE A 25 -10.16 -39.79 19.81
C ILE A 25 -9.98 -39.71 18.31
N ILE A 26 -10.58 -40.63 17.54
CA ILE A 26 -10.53 -40.60 16.07
C ILE A 26 -11.22 -39.34 15.53
N LEU A 27 -12.39 -38.98 16.07
CA LEU A 27 -13.08 -37.74 15.70
C LEU A 27 -12.22 -36.50 16.00
N PHE A 28 -11.55 -36.48 17.15
CA PHE A 28 -10.63 -35.40 17.50
C PHE A 28 -9.46 -35.30 16.52
N ILE A 29 -8.84 -36.43 16.16
CA ILE A 29 -7.73 -36.47 15.19
C ILE A 29 -8.20 -36.04 13.80
N THR A 30 -9.35 -36.54 13.33
CA THR A 30 -9.89 -36.15 12.02
C THR A 30 -10.23 -34.67 11.96
N TYR A 31 -10.82 -34.13 13.02
CA TYR A 31 -11.13 -32.71 13.10
C TYR A 31 -9.86 -31.84 13.17
N PHE A 32 -8.84 -32.29 13.92
CA PHE A 32 -7.52 -31.67 13.93
C PHE A 32 -6.93 -31.61 12.52
N MET A 33 -6.96 -32.72 11.80
CA MET A 33 -6.46 -32.81 10.44
C MET A 33 -7.22 -31.87 9.50
N ILE A 34 -8.55 -31.82 9.57
CA ILE A 34 -9.37 -30.88 8.80
C ILE A 34 -8.99 -29.43 9.11
N SER A 35 -8.85 -29.08 10.40
CA SER A 35 -8.43 -27.76 10.84
C SER A 35 -7.05 -27.38 10.30
N ALA A 36 -6.08 -28.30 10.35
CA ALA A 36 -4.74 -28.09 9.82
C ALA A 36 -4.75 -27.91 8.29
N THR A 37 -5.49 -28.76 7.57
CA THR A 37 -5.62 -28.65 6.10
C THR A 37 -6.27 -27.33 5.69
N LEU A 38 -7.36 -26.92 6.34
CA LEU A 38 -8.01 -25.63 6.07
C LEU A 38 -7.06 -24.47 6.32
N THR A 39 -6.28 -24.52 7.39
CA THR A 39 -5.30 -23.46 7.71
C THR A 39 -4.24 -23.32 6.62
N VAL A 40 -3.64 -24.44 6.19
CA VAL A 40 -2.62 -24.46 5.14
C VAL A 40 -3.21 -23.99 3.80
N GLN A 41 -4.42 -24.42 3.48
CA GLN A 41 -5.13 -24.00 2.27
C GLN A 41 -5.39 -22.49 2.22
N HIS A 42 -5.89 -21.92 3.31
CA HIS A 42 -6.08 -20.46 3.40
C HIS A 42 -4.75 -19.73 3.25
N GLU A 43 -3.70 -20.19 3.93
CA GLU A 43 -2.37 -19.58 3.83
C GLU A 43 -1.81 -19.61 2.40
N ILE A 44 -1.99 -20.71 1.67
CA ILE A 44 -1.55 -20.83 0.27
C ILE A 44 -2.28 -19.80 -0.61
N ILE A 45 -3.61 -19.69 -0.49
CA ILE A 45 -4.38 -18.73 -1.30
C ILE A 45 -4.00 -17.28 -0.98
N MET A 46 -3.84 -16.97 0.31
CA MET A 46 -3.46 -15.64 0.77
C MET A 46 -2.08 -15.24 0.25
N ARG A 47 -1.08 -16.14 0.32
CA ARG A 47 0.26 -15.91 -0.25
C ARG A 47 0.22 -15.78 -1.77
N TYR A 48 -0.51 -16.68 -2.44
CA TYR A 48 -0.68 -16.63 -3.89
C TYR A 48 -1.24 -15.28 -4.35
N ALA A 49 -2.31 -14.80 -3.72
CA ALA A 49 -2.93 -13.53 -4.09
C ALA A 49 -1.99 -12.35 -3.87
N LEU A 50 -1.25 -12.36 -2.78
CA LEU A 50 -0.27 -11.32 -2.48
C LEU A 50 0.89 -11.32 -3.49
N ASP A 51 1.39 -12.49 -3.86
CA ASP A 51 2.46 -12.64 -4.85
C ASP A 51 2.02 -12.22 -6.27
N GLN A 52 0.79 -12.54 -6.68
CA GLN A 52 0.26 -12.07 -7.97
C GLN A 52 0.06 -10.56 -7.97
N THR A 53 -0.45 -10.00 -6.87
CA THR A 53 -0.58 -8.55 -6.72
C THR A 53 0.77 -7.86 -6.79
N SER A 54 1.80 -8.42 -6.15
CA SER A 54 3.17 -7.90 -6.23
C SER A 54 3.70 -7.92 -7.66
N LYS A 55 3.46 -9.00 -8.41
CA LYS A 55 3.86 -9.08 -9.83
C LYS A 55 3.15 -8.03 -10.68
N GLU A 56 1.84 -7.88 -10.53
CA GLU A 56 1.09 -6.85 -11.26
C GLU A 56 1.62 -5.44 -10.95
N LEU A 57 1.82 -5.11 -9.68
CA LEU A 57 2.39 -3.83 -9.26
C LEU A 57 3.80 -3.58 -9.80
N SER A 58 4.64 -4.62 -9.83
CA SER A 58 6.01 -4.52 -10.33
C SER A 58 6.08 -4.10 -11.80
N VAL A 59 5.00 -4.31 -12.56
CA VAL A 59 4.86 -3.90 -13.95
C VAL A 59 4.13 -2.56 -14.05
N ILE A 60 3.02 -2.41 -13.32
CA ILE A 60 2.17 -1.22 -13.35
C ILE A 60 2.94 0.03 -12.94
N ILE A 61 3.69 -0.02 -11.83
CA ILE A 61 4.46 1.13 -11.30
C ILE A 61 5.42 1.72 -12.35
N PRO A 62 6.33 0.94 -12.98
CA PRO A 62 7.18 1.47 -14.04
C PRO A 62 6.40 1.99 -15.26
N LEU A 63 5.30 1.33 -15.66
CA LEU A 63 4.49 1.77 -16.81
C LEU A 63 3.88 3.15 -16.59
N ILE A 64 3.37 3.41 -15.39
CA ILE A 64 2.82 4.71 -15.00
C ILE A 64 3.86 5.81 -15.10
N GLU A 65 5.05 5.50 -14.63
CA GLU A 65 6.16 6.44 -14.65
C GLU A 65 6.55 6.80 -16.09
N VAL A 66 6.54 5.84 -17.01
CA VAL A 66 6.74 6.12 -18.44
C VAL A 66 5.57 6.95 -18.99
N ALA A 67 4.34 6.70 -18.56
CA ALA A 67 3.15 7.40 -19.06
C ALA A 67 3.01 8.84 -18.55
N GLY A 68 3.46 9.13 -17.32
CA GLY A 68 3.33 10.44 -16.68
C GLY A 68 4.22 11.54 -17.26
N GLU A 69 5.23 11.20 -18.06
CA GLU A 69 6.29 12.13 -18.49
C GLU A 69 6.14 12.75 -19.88
N GLN A 70 4.92 12.87 -20.41
CA GLN A 70 4.64 13.27 -21.80
C GLN A 70 4.82 12.14 -22.80
N ILE A 71 3.74 11.41 -23.05
CA ILE A 71 3.50 10.88 -24.39
C ILE A 71 2.06 11.27 -24.76
N GLU A 72 1.91 12.37 -25.49
CA GLU A 72 0.83 12.45 -26.48
C GLU A 72 1.11 11.34 -27.50
N GLY A 73 0.39 10.23 -27.40
CA GLY A 73 0.58 9.15 -28.35
C GLY A 73 -0.44 8.05 -28.18
N GLU A 74 -1.08 7.71 -29.30
CA GLU A 74 -2.03 6.59 -29.47
C GLU A 74 -1.51 5.27 -28.86
N LYS A 75 -0.18 5.08 -28.77
CA LYS A 75 0.46 3.90 -28.18
C LYS A 75 0.21 3.71 -26.69
N ILE A 76 0.11 4.79 -25.92
CA ILE A 76 -0.19 4.69 -24.48
C ILE A 76 -1.66 4.33 -24.27
N GLU A 77 -2.56 4.85 -25.11
CA GLU A 77 -3.97 4.51 -25.08
C GLU A 77 -4.22 3.04 -25.42
N GLU A 78 -3.40 2.45 -26.29
CA GLU A 78 -3.40 1.02 -26.61
C GLU A 78 -2.91 0.15 -25.44
N ILE A 79 -1.90 0.59 -24.69
CA ILE A 79 -1.44 -0.06 -23.45
C ILE A 79 -2.51 0.04 -22.35
N TRP A 80 -3.14 1.21 -22.17
CA TRP A 80 -4.25 1.38 -21.22
C TRP A 80 -5.51 0.60 -21.63
N LYS A 81 -5.75 0.38 -22.94
CA LYS A 81 -6.82 -0.53 -23.41
C LYS A 81 -6.52 -2.00 -23.10
N GLN A 82 -5.26 -2.40 -22.99
CA GLN A 82 -4.88 -3.73 -22.54
C GLN A 82 -4.97 -3.87 -21.00
N ILE A 83 -4.89 -2.76 -20.28
CA ILE A 83 -5.06 -2.66 -18.83
C ILE A 83 -6.49 -2.13 -18.55
N ASP A 84 -7.50 -2.98 -18.84
CA ASP A 84 -8.93 -2.69 -18.68
C ASP A 84 -9.31 -2.25 -17.24
N ASP A 85 -10.36 -1.43 -17.13
CA ASP A 85 -10.99 -0.76 -15.95
C ASP A 85 -10.09 0.02 -14.96
N LEU A 86 -8.82 -0.38 -14.78
CA LEU A 86 -7.84 0.41 -14.03
C LEU A 86 -7.58 1.75 -14.71
N GLY A 87 -7.48 1.78 -16.04
CA GLY A 87 -6.88 2.88 -16.80
C GLY A 87 -7.43 4.27 -16.46
N ASP A 88 -8.75 4.46 -16.38
CA ASP A 88 -9.33 5.80 -16.21
C ASP A 88 -9.35 6.27 -14.74
N THR A 89 -9.57 5.35 -13.79
CA THR A 89 -9.46 5.65 -12.35
C THR A 89 -7.99 5.87 -11.96
N PHE A 90 -7.08 5.10 -12.56
CA PHE A 90 -5.65 5.16 -12.37
C PHE A 90 -5.06 6.43 -12.98
N LYS A 91 -5.37 6.78 -14.24
CA LYS A 91 -4.91 8.01 -14.91
C LYS A 91 -5.14 9.28 -14.08
N ASN A 92 -6.27 9.35 -13.38
CA ASN A 92 -6.63 10.49 -12.54
C ASN A 92 -5.85 10.54 -11.20
N ALA A 93 -5.30 9.40 -10.74
CA ALA A 93 -4.56 9.28 -9.47
C ALA A 93 -3.04 9.51 -9.61
N ILE A 94 -2.49 9.44 -10.83
CA ILE A 94 -1.05 9.59 -11.15
C ILE A 94 -0.48 10.96 -10.79
N GLY A 95 -1.33 11.98 -10.59
CA GLY A 95 -0.95 13.34 -10.19
C GLY A 95 -0.53 13.45 -8.72
N ASP A 96 0.52 12.75 -8.32
CA ASP A 96 1.41 12.93 -7.15
C ASP A 96 0.84 13.05 -5.73
N LEU A 97 -0.47 13.09 -5.53
CA LEU A 97 -1.02 13.61 -4.28
C LEU A 97 -2.19 12.76 -3.71
N GLY A 98 -2.98 12.11 -4.57
CA GLY A 98 -4.03 11.15 -4.17
C GLY A 98 -3.57 9.69 -4.00
N ALA A 99 -2.26 9.44 -4.08
CA ALA A 99 -1.71 8.10 -4.25
C ALA A 99 -2.04 7.12 -3.10
N SER A 100 -2.17 7.57 -1.85
CA SER A 100 -2.35 6.64 -0.71
C SER A 100 -3.73 5.99 -0.67
N LEU A 101 -4.81 6.77 -0.87
CA LEU A 101 -6.18 6.25 -0.93
C LEU A 101 -6.40 5.39 -2.18
N PHE A 102 -5.92 5.87 -3.32
CA PHE A 102 -6.05 5.14 -4.58
C PHE A 102 -5.28 3.81 -4.53
N LEU A 103 -4.01 3.84 -4.12
CA LEU A 103 -3.19 2.64 -3.99
C LEU A 103 -3.82 1.64 -3.04
N GLN A 104 -4.47 2.12 -1.98
CA GLN A 104 -5.18 1.24 -1.06
C GLN A 104 -6.38 0.55 -1.71
N ASN A 105 -7.25 1.28 -2.39
CA ASN A 105 -8.42 0.68 -3.04
C ASN A 105 -7.99 -0.30 -4.14
N PHE A 106 -7.03 0.12 -4.95
CA PHE A 106 -6.44 -0.70 -5.99
C PHE A 106 -5.86 -2.01 -5.42
N LEU A 107 -5.07 -1.93 -4.35
CA LEU A 107 -4.50 -3.10 -3.70
C LEU A 107 -5.58 -4.05 -3.17
N GLN A 108 -6.62 -3.49 -2.56
CA GLN A 108 -7.71 -4.28 -2.02
C GLN A 108 -8.43 -5.06 -3.14
N GLU A 109 -8.82 -4.36 -4.20
CA GLU A 109 -9.50 -4.96 -5.35
C GLU A 109 -8.65 -6.03 -6.05
N THR A 110 -7.37 -5.76 -6.26
CA THR A 110 -6.47 -6.72 -6.91
C THR A 110 -6.21 -7.95 -6.04
N VAL A 111 -5.99 -7.77 -4.74
CA VAL A 111 -5.82 -8.90 -3.81
C VAL A 111 -7.10 -9.73 -3.78
N ASP A 112 -8.26 -9.10 -3.63
CA ASP A 112 -9.56 -9.80 -3.56
C ASP A 112 -9.88 -10.56 -4.85
N LYS A 113 -9.55 -9.99 -6.03
CA LYS A 113 -9.60 -10.70 -7.32
C LYS A 113 -8.79 -11.99 -7.29
N TRP A 114 -7.53 -11.93 -6.90
CA TRP A 114 -6.65 -13.11 -6.89
C TRP A 114 -6.99 -14.12 -5.79
N ILE A 115 -7.55 -13.66 -4.67
CA ILE A 115 -8.13 -14.51 -3.63
C ILE A 115 -9.27 -15.32 -4.22
N HIS A 116 -10.23 -14.67 -4.89
CA HIS A 116 -11.37 -15.34 -5.50
C HIS A 116 -10.94 -16.32 -6.59
N GLU A 117 -9.97 -15.95 -7.42
CA GLU A 117 -9.44 -16.85 -8.45
C GLU A 117 -8.77 -18.10 -7.82
N GLY A 118 -7.89 -17.91 -6.84
CA GLY A 118 -7.24 -19.02 -6.13
C GLY A 118 -8.23 -19.90 -5.37
N ALA A 119 -9.25 -19.29 -4.75
CA ALA A 119 -10.34 -19.99 -4.08
C ALA A 119 -11.12 -20.89 -5.04
N ASN A 120 -11.48 -20.36 -6.21
CA ASN A 120 -12.24 -21.07 -7.23
C ASN A 120 -11.44 -22.24 -7.81
N GLN A 121 -10.14 -22.05 -8.07
CA GLN A 121 -9.26 -23.11 -8.57
C GLN A 121 -9.17 -24.30 -7.62
N LEU A 122 -9.16 -24.03 -6.31
CA LEU A 122 -9.06 -25.06 -5.27
C LEU A 122 -10.43 -25.50 -4.73
N ASN A 123 -11.53 -24.94 -5.23
CA ASN A 123 -12.90 -25.13 -4.75
C ASN A 123 -13.02 -24.93 -3.22
N ILE A 124 -12.36 -23.90 -2.71
CA ILE A 124 -12.35 -23.53 -1.29
C ILE A 124 -13.26 -22.33 -1.08
N LYS A 125 -14.10 -22.39 -0.05
CA LYS A 125 -14.83 -21.22 0.43
C LYS A 125 -13.95 -20.41 1.36
N ILE A 126 -13.70 -19.17 0.99
CA ILE A 126 -12.97 -18.23 1.85
C ILE A 126 -14.02 -17.35 2.54
N PRO A 127 -13.93 -17.16 3.86
CA PRO A 127 -14.81 -16.25 4.57
C PRO A 127 -14.65 -14.81 4.08
N ASP A 128 -15.78 -14.10 4.02
CA ASP A 128 -15.78 -12.64 3.86
C ASP A 128 -15.23 -12.06 5.17
N ASP A 129 -14.03 -11.50 5.09
CA ASP A 129 -13.28 -11.01 6.24
C ASP A 129 -12.47 -9.79 5.80
N GLU A 130 -12.43 -8.78 6.67
CA GLU A 130 -11.63 -7.57 6.42
C GLU A 130 -10.15 -7.91 6.49
N ARG A 131 -9.44 -7.62 5.40
CA ARG A 131 -8.00 -7.86 5.26
C ARG A 131 -7.30 -6.53 5.20
N GLN A 132 -6.22 -6.41 5.95
CA GLN A 132 -5.43 -5.19 5.94
C GLN A 132 -4.13 -5.44 5.17
N ILE A 133 -3.96 -4.69 4.08
CA ILE A 133 -2.72 -4.65 3.31
C ILE A 133 -1.87 -3.48 3.80
N ILE A 134 -0.62 -3.72 4.14
CA ILE A 134 0.30 -2.72 4.68
C ILE A 134 1.53 -2.70 3.77
N ILE A 135 1.87 -1.53 3.27
CA ILE A 135 3.09 -1.31 2.51
C ILE A 135 4.13 -0.63 3.40
N GLU A 136 5.32 -1.20 3.41
CA GLU A 136 6.49 -0.64 4.07
C GLU A 136 7.69 -0.63 3.14
N LYS A 137 8.50 0.43 3.25
CA LYS A 137 9.80 0.48 2.61
C LYS A 137 10.77 -0.46 3.32
N ARG A 138 11.48 -1.28 2.54
CA ARG A 138 12.59 -2.13 3.04
C ARG A 138 13.93 -1.55 2.61
N THR A 139 14.03 -1.18 1.35
CA THR A 139 15.15 -0.46 0.74
C THR A 139 14.57 0.56 -0.25
N ASP A 140 15.41 1.34 -0.92
CA ASP A 140 14.94 2.29 -1.93
C ASP A 140 14.21 1.60 -3.10
N HIS A 141 14.63 0.38 -3.46
CA HIS A 141 14.10 -0.39 -4.59
C HIS A 141 13.21 -1.58 -4.19
N VAL A 142 12.89 -1.74 -2.91
CA VAL A 142 12.06 -2.86 -2.44
C VAL A 142 11.04 -2.39 -1.41
N LEU A 143 9.77 -2.63 -1.72
CA LEU A 143 8.67 -2.51 -0.78
C LEU A 143 8.29 -3.90 -0.27
N SER A 144 7.91 -4.01 1.00
CA SER A 144 7.22 -5.20 1.51
C SER A 144 5.73 -4.95 1.55
N LEU A 145 4.97 -5.87 0.96
CA LEU A 145 3.52 -5.94 1.09
C LEU A 145 3.23 -6.97 2.18
N GLN A 146 2.59 -6.51 3.25
CA GLN A 146 2.16 -7.34 4.37
C GLN A 146 0.63 -7.41 4.36
N MET A 147 0.06 -8.61 4.39
CA MET A 147 -1.38 -8.80 4.54
C MET A 147 -1.68 -9.44 5.88
N ASN A 148 -2.44 -8.73 6.72
CA ASN A 148 -3.03 -9.28 7.94
C ASN A 148 -4.41 -9.82 7.61
N TYR A 149 -4.67 -11.07 7.98
CA TYR A 149 -5.92 -11.77 7.68
C TYR A 149 -6.27 -12.76 8.80
N HIS A 150 -7.53 -13.18 8.84
CA HIS A 150 -7.97 -14.19 9.78
C HIS A 150 -8.13 -15.56 9.11
N VAL A 151 -7.72 -16.60 9.84
CA VAL A 151 -8.03 -17.99 9.50
C VAL A 151 -9.09 -18.49 10.46
N TYR A 152 -10.21 -18.90 9.88
CA TYR A 152 -11.33 -19.50 10.59
C TYR A 152 -11.16 -21.01 10.56
N THR A 153 -10.74 -21.55 11.69
CA THR A 153 -10.77 -22.99 11.92
C THR A 153 -12.02 -23.34 12.71
N PRO A 154 -12.47 -24.59 12.66
CA PRO A 154 -13.67 -24.98 13.40
C PRO A 154 -13.56 -24.82 14.94
N TRP A 155 -12.34 -24.65 15.50
CA TRP A 155 -12.12 -24.38 16.93
C TRP A 155 -11.85 -22.92 17.29
N THR A 156 -11.27 -22.13 16.37
CA THR A 156 -10.75 -20.80 16.70
C THR A 156 -10.59 -19.91 15.47
N LYS A 157 -10.65 -18.60 15.71
CA LYS A 157 -10.23 -17.55 14.78
C LYS A 157 -8.79 -17.17 15.13
N THR A 158 -7.88 -17.33 14.19
CA THR A 158 -6.46 -16.99 14.39
C THR A 158 -6.02 -15.88 13.45
N ASN A 159 -5.28 -14.92 13.98
CA ASN A 159 -4.67 -13.86 13.17
C ASN A 159 -3.42 -14.42 12.50
N LYS A 160 -3.29 -14.19 11.20
CA LYS A 160 -2.14 -14.60 10.41
C LYS A 160 -1.67 -13.41 9.58
N THR A 161 -0.40 -13.49 9.20
CA THR A 161 0.25 -12.49 8.36
C THR A 161 0.94 -13.19 7.21
N ALA A 162 0.70 -12.71 6.00
CA ALA A 162 1.47 -13.05 4.81
C ALA A 162 2.33 -11.85 4.42
N ILE A 163 3.54 -12.09 3.95
CA ILE A 163 4.47 -11.05 3.51
C ILE A 163 5.03 -11.46 2.16
N THR A 164 5.07 -10.53 1.22
CA THR A 164 5.79 -10.64 -0.04
C THR A 164 6.62 -9.37 -0.28
N PHE A 165 7.50 -9.45 -1.26
CA PHE A 165 8.37 -8.34 -1.65
C PHE A 165 7.98 -7.87 -3.05
N LEU A 166 7.84 -6.56 -3.18
CA LEU A 166 7.61 -5.84 -4.41
C LEU A 166 8.92 -5.16 -4.80
N PRO A 167 9.63 -5.68 -5.81
CA PRO A 167 10.74 -4.94 -6.39
C PRO A 167 10.18 -3.75 -7.16
N LEU A 168 10.77 -2.58 -6.91
CA LEU A 168 10.54 -1.38 -7.68
C LEU A 168 11.69 -1.28 -8.69
N TRP A 169 11.33 -1.27 -9.97
CA TRP A 169 12.26 -1.02 -11.05
C TRP A 169 11.85 0.30 -11.69
N SER A 170 12.70 1.31 -11.59
CA SER A 170 12.48 2.58 -12.28
C SER A 170 13.56 2.81 -13.33
N LYS A 171 13.18 3.46 -14.43
CA LYS A 171 14.16 3.99 -15.40
C LYS A 171 15.05 5.10 -14.79
N PHE A 172 14.69 5.60 -13.62
CA PHE A 172 15.43 6.61 -12.86
C PHE A 172 16.38 6.01 -11.83
N ASP A 173 16.36 4.70 -11.63
CA ASP A 173 17.33 4.04 -10.76
C ASP A 173 18.71 4.18 -11.39
N GLN A 174 19.46 5.19 -10.92
CA GLN A 174 20.79 5.51 -11.42
C GLN A 174 21.77 4.33 -11.31
N GLU A 175 21.48 3.39 -10.40
CA GLU A 175 22.24 2.16 -10.23
C GLU A 175 22.13 1.20 -11.44
N TYR A 176 21.10 1.33 -12.29
CA TYR A 176 20.85 0.46 -13.44
C TYR A 176 21.04 1.12 -14.82
N ASP A 177 21.21 2.44 -14.90
CA ASP A 177 21.43 3.19 -16.16
C ASP A 177 22.83 2.90 -16.78
N GLY A 178 23.72 2.19 -16.09
CA GLY A 178 25.08 1.88 -16.59
C GLY A 178 25.95 3.13 -16.78
N ARG A 179 25.40 4.33 -16.55
CA ARG A 179 26.12 5.57 -16.37
C ARG A 179 26.77 5.46 -15.01
N SER A 180 28.09 5.24 -15.02
CA SER A 180 28.93 5.50 -13.86
C SER A 180 28.45 6.77 -13.17
N LYS A 181 28.37 6.75 -11.83
CA LYS A 181 28.29 7.97 -11.01
C LYS A 181 29.35 8.93 -11.53
N GLU A 182 29.03 9.78 -12.50
CA GLU A 182 29.78 10.99 -12.69
C GLU A 182 29.64 11.67 -11.33
N GLU A 183 30.78 11.93 -10.69
CA GLU A 183 30.88 12.75 -9.50
C GLU A 183 30.44 14.17 -9.84
N ASN A 184 29.19 14.34 -10.29
CA ASN A 184 28.57 15.63 -10.34
C ASN A 184 28.24 15.97 -8.90
N ASN A 185 28.76 17.11 -8.44
CA ASN A 185 28.49 17.77 -7.16
C ASN A 185 27.00 18.20 -7.04
N ASP A 186 26.07 17.41 -7.55
CA ASP A 186 24.66 17.68 -7.42
C ASP A 186 24.26 17.31 -5.98
N ASN A 187 23.70 18.28 -5.26
CA ASN A 187 23.28 18.09 -3.88
C ASN A 187 22.30 16.90 -3.80
N GLU A 188 22.40 16.06 -2.76
CA GLU A 188 21.44 14.94 -2.53
C GLU A 188 19.98 15.42 -2.56
N GLU A 189 19.73 16.66 -2.13
CA GLU A 189 18.41 17.30 -2.19
C GLU A 189 17.92 17.59 -3.62
N ASP A 190 18.81 17.79 -4.58
CA ASP A 190 18.46 18.00 -5.99
C ASP A 190 18.26 16.64 -6.68
N ASN A 191 19.02 15.62 -6.28
CA ASN A 191 18.90 14.28 -6.85
C ASN A 191 17.50 13.66 -6.59
N ILE A 192 16.90 13.91 -5.43
CA ILE A 192 15.60 13.31 -5.06
C ILE A 192 14.44 13.67 -6.00
N TRP A 193 14.54 14.77 -6.75
CA TRP A 193 13.51 15.15 -7.71
C TRP A 193 13.61 14.37 -9.02
N SER A 194 14.81 13.88 -9.34
CA SER A 194 15.03 12.95 -10.46
C SER A 194 14.51 11.55 -10.16
N GLU A 195 14.38 11.20 -8.88
CA GLU A 195 13.85 9.91 -8.43
C GLU A 195 12.35 9.75 -8.70
N HIS A 196 11.91 8.49 -8.74
CA HIS A 196 10.51 8.15 -8.91
C HIS A 196 9.65 8.58 -7.70
N ASN A 197 8.35 8.75 -7.92
CA ASN A 197 7.44 9.39 -6.95
C ASN A 197 7.37 8.67 -5.60
N PHE A 198 7.47 7.33 -5.57
CA PHE A 198 7.52 6.55 -4.34
C PHE A 198 8.80 6.79 -3.52
N VAL A 199 9.98 6.81 -4.15
CA VAL A 199 11.26 7.11 -3.46
C VAL A 199 11.25 8.55 -2.97
N ARG A 200 10.84 9.50 -3.82
CA ARG A 200 10.67 10.90 -3.45
C ARG A 200 9.71 11.07 -2.28
N GLY A 201 8.54 10.43 -2.34
CA GLY A 201 7.55 10.43 -1.28
C GLY A 201 8.08 9.83 0.02
N SER A 202 8.83 8.71 -0.04
CA SER A 202 9.46 8.10 1.13
C SER A 202 10.51 9.01 1.75
N TYR A 203 11.38 9.61 0.95
CA TYR A 203 12.39 10.54 1.42
C TYR A 203 11.78 11.69 2.22
N PHE A 204 10.73 12.32 1.68
CA PHE A 204 10.06 13.41 2.41
C PHE A 204 9.32 12.92 3.65
N ARG A 205 8.69 11.75 3.60
CA ARG A 205 8.08 11.14 4.78
C ARG A 205 9.11 10.91 5.89
N GLU A 206 10.30 10.41 5.56
CA GLU A 206 11.41 10.23 6.51
C GLU A 206 11.90 11.59 7.03
N LYS A 207 12.15 12.57 6.14
CA LYS A 207 12.59 13.94 6.49
C LYS A 207 11.63 14.63 7.46
N TYR A 208 10.33 14.47 7.27
CA TYR A 208 9.28 15.03 8.13
C TYR A 208 8.77 14.07 9.21
N LYS A 209 9.47 12.95 9.46
CA LYS A 209 9.22 11.99 10.55
C LYS A 209 7.81 11.38 10.54
N ALA A 210 7.32 11.04 9.37
CA ALA A 210 6.12 10.21 9.19
C ALA A 210 6.25 8.91 9.99
N ASN A 211 5.16 8.46 10.60
CA ASN A 211 5.14 7.28 11.47
C ASN A 211 3.99 6.32 11.16
N LEU A 212 3.26 6.54 10.07
CA LEU A 212 2.20 5.64 9.59
C LEU A 212 2.66 4.86 8.34
N PRO A 213 2.03 3.70 8.06
CA PRO A 213 2.27 2.94 6.82
C PRO A 213 2.16 3.78 5.54
N PHE A 214 2.86 3.36 4.48
CA PHE A 214 2.93 4.14 3.24
C PHE A 214 1.55 4.34 2.60
N ASN A 215 0.74 3.28 2.59
CA ASN A 215 -0.63 3.26 2.11
C ASN A 215 -1.67 3.58 3.20
N TYR A 216 -1.27 4.20 4.32
CA TYR A 216 -2.25 4.66 5.30
C TYR A 216 -3.12 5.77 4.68
N PRO A 217 -4.46 5.71 4.81
CA PRO A 217 -5.38 6.65 4.19
C PRO A 217 -5.10 8.10 4.60
N VAL A 218 -4.98 8.99 3.61
CA VAL A 218 -4.90 10.46 3.73
C VAL A 218 -3.66 10.99 4.48
N ILE A 219 -3.36 10.49 5.67
CA ILE A 219 -2.32 11.00 6.57
C ILE A 219 -1.06 10.12 6.53
N SER A 220 0.08 10.76 6.70
CA SER A 220 1.41 10.13 6.72
C SER A 220 1.95 9.98 8.14
N GLY A 221 1.45 10.79 9.09
CA GLY A 221 1.84 10.72 10.48
C GLY A 221 0.74 11.11 11.45
N PHE A 222 0.83 10.60 12.67
CA PHE A 222 -0.05 10.94 13.77
C PHE A 222 0.72 11.00 15.09
N GLN A 223 0.64 12.12 15.80
CA GLN A 223 1.29 12.29 17.10
C GLN A 223 0.52 13.29 17.97
N ASN A 224 0.22 12.93 19.22
CA ASN A 224 -0.42 13.80 20.21
C ASN A 224 -1.68 14.52 19.67
N GLY A 225 -2.54 13.79 18.96
CA GLY A 225 -3.76 14.33 18.36
C GLY A 225 -3.56 15.18 17.11
N LYS A 226 -2.34 15.29 16.60
CA LYS A 226 -2.03 15.96 15.33
C LYS A 226 -1.94 14.95 14.19
N ALA A 227 -2.85 15.07 13.22
CA ALA A 227 -2.82 14.33 11.97
C ALA A 227 -2.01 15.11 10.92
N ILE A 228 -1.00 14.47 10.33
CA ILE A 228 -0.04 15.10 9.42
C ILE A 228 -0.12 14.41 8.06
N SER A 229 -0.43 15.16 7.01
CA SER A 229 -0.31 14.70 5.62
C SER A 229 0.96 15.31 5.00
N ILE A 230 1.87 14.45 4.51
CA ILE A 230 3.10 14.87 3.83
C ILE A 230 2.97 14.49 2.37
N ARG A 231 3.29 15.45 1.50
CA ARG A 231 3.11 15.38 0.07
C ARG A 231 4.23 16.13 -0.64
N SER A 232 4.66 15.61 -1.80
CA SER A 232 5.58 16.31 -2.68
C SER A 232 4.91 16.63 -4.00
N MET A 233 5.22 17.79 -4.56
CA MET A 233 4.65 18.28 -5.82
C MET A 233 5.78 18.88 -6.63
N ASP A 234 6.19 18.20 -7.71
CA ASP A 234 7.18 18.74 -8.63
C ASP A 234 6.56 19.79 -9.56
N LEU A 235 6.56 21.04 -9.10
CA LEU A 235 6.01 22.17 -9.83
C LEU A 235 6.79 22.54 -11.11
N THR A 236 7.93 21.90 -11.39
CA THR A 236 8.62 22.06 -12.69
C THR A 236 7.98 21.21 -13.79
N SER A 237 7.15 20.22 -13.43
CA SER A 237 6.44 19.34 -14.36
C SER A 237 5.54 20.11 -15.33
N PRO A 238 5.42 19.67 -16.61
CA PRO A 238 4.49 20.25 -17.58
C PRO A 238 3.04 20.35 -17.07
N THR A 239 2.61 19.40 -16.23
CA THR A 239 1.27 19.38 -15.63
C THR A 239 0.99 20.62 -14.78
N TYR A 240 1.98 21.12 -14.04
CA TYR A 240 1.83 22.21 -13.09
C TYR A 240 2.21 23.58 -13.66
N GLN A 241 2.54 23.66 -14.95
CA GLN A 241 2.67 24.94 -15.67
C GLN A 241 1.34 25.72 -15.72
N ASP A 242 0.22 24.99 -15.60
CA ASP A 242 -1.12 25.56 -15.45
C ASP A 242 -1.46 25.73 -13.95
N ILE A 243 -1.58 26.99 -13.53
CA ILE A 243 -1.90 27.37 -12.16
C ILE A 243 -3.24 26.79 -11.67
N ALA A 244 -4.23 26.63 -12.55
CA ALA A 244 -5.53 26.08 -12.18
C ALA A 244 -5.41 24.61 -11.76
N LYS A 245 -4.46 23.86 -12.34
CA LYS A 245 -4.17 22.48 -11.93
C LYS A 245 -3.49 22.43 -10.56
N VAL A 246 -2.58 23.37 -10.27
CA VAL A 246 -1.97 23.50 -8.94
C VAL A 246 -3.04 23.79 -7.88
N GLU A 247 -3.92 24.77 -8.13
CA GLU A 247 -5.02 25.12 -7.21
C GLU A 247 -5.97 23.96 -6.98
N LYS A 248 -6.45 23.33 -8.05
CA LYS A 248 -7.36 22.18 -7.97
C LYS A 248 -6.77 21.05 -7.14
N GLN A 249 -5.48 20.79 -7.30
CA GLN A 249 -4.80 19.72 -6.60
C GLN A 249 -4.58 20.02 -5.12
N LEU A 250 -4.18 21.26 -4.77
CA LEU A 250 -4.09 21.69 -3.38
C LEU A 250 -5.45 21.66 -2.68
N GLN A 251 -6.51 22.12 -3.36
CA GLN A 251 -7.88 22.05 -2.83
C GLN A 251 -8.33 20.61 -2.59
N TYR A 252 -7.98 19.68 -3.49
CA TYR A 252 -8.27 18.27 -3.30
C TYR A 252 -7.61 17.73 -2.02
N GLU A 253 -6.31 17.95 -1.81
CA GLU A 253 -5.61 17.48 -0.61
C GLU A 253 -6.15 18.09 0.67
N ILE A 254 -6.43 19.40 0.66
CA ILE A 254 -7.06 20.09 1.79
C ILE A 254 -8.39 19.44 2.12
N LYS A 255 -9.24 19.20 1.11
CA LYS A 255 -10.55 18.57 1.29
C LYS A 255 -10.44 17.13 1.79
N GLN A 256 -9.49 16.33 1.28
CA GLN A 256 -9.27 14.97 1.76
C GLN A 256 -8.89 14.97 3.24
N LEU A 257 -7.96 15.84 3.65
CA LEU A 257 -7.53 15.95 5.04
C LEU A 257 -8.63 16.52 5.96
N ALA A 258 -9.44 17.46 5.46
CA ALA A 258 -10.56 18.05 6.21
C ALA A 258 -11.61 16.99 6.54
N ASN A 259 -11.95 16.16 5.56
CA ASN A 259 -12.96 15.09 5.68
C ASN A 259 -12.41 13.80 6.30
N PHE A 260 -11.14 13.77 6.70
CA PHE A 260 -10.57 12.58 7.32
C PHE A 260 -11.02 12.46 8.78
N GLU A 261 -11.80 11.40 9.02
CA GLU A 261 -12.40 11.05 10.31
C GLU A 261 -11.72 9.85 10.97
N GLY A 262 -10.52 9.47 10.51
CA GLY A 262 -9.83 8.27 10.97
C GLY A 262 -10.00 7.07 10.05
N SER A 263 -9.53 5.92 10.49
CA SER A 263 -9.57 4.67 9.74
C SER A 263 -9.48 3.48 10.69
N ASN A 264 -10.21 2.40 10.41
CA ASN A 264 -10.15 1.12 11.14
C ASN A 264 -8.82 0.34 10.94
N ARG A 265 -7.83 0.96 10.30
CA ARG A 265 -6.55 0.33 9.97
C ARG A 265 -5.56 0.44 11.11
N GLU A 266 -4.78 -0.62 11.28
CA GLU A 266 -3.65 -0.62 12.19
C GLU A 266 -2.59 0.41 11.80
N THR A 267 -2.21 1.24 12.76
CA THR A 267 -1.25 2.35 12.61
C THR A 267 0.19 1.95 12.95
N LYS A 268 0.38 0.76 13.56
CA LYS A 268 1.63 0.29 14.19
C LYS A 268 2.20 1.21 15.28
N ILE A 269 1.41 2.18 15.74
CA ILE A 269 1.73 3.12 16.83
C ILE A 269 0.57 3.14 17.84
N SER A 270 0.70 3.93 18.91
CA SER A 270 -0.42 4.19 19.82
C SER A 270 -1.09 5.53 19.43
N PRO A 271 -2.42 5.57 19.23
CA PRO A 271 -3.36 4.45 19.28
C PRO A 271 -3.25 3.53 18.05
N ASN A 272 -3.56 2.24 18.22
CA ASN A 272 -3.47 1.26 17.14
C ASN A 272 -4.45 1.55 15.98
N ILE A 273 -5.55 2.24 16.26
CA ILE A 273 -6.57 2.69 15.32
C ILE A 273 -6.75 4.18 15.61
N ILE A 274 -6.85 5.00 14.56
CA ILE A 274 -7.12 6.44 14.70
C ILE A 274 -8.60 6.67 14.39
N GLU A 275 -9.32 7.22 15.35
CA GLU A 275 -10.72 7.63 15.21
C GLU A 275 -10.83 9.16 15.10
N ALA A 276 -12.01 9.64 14.70
CA ALA A 276 -12.26 11.08 14.55
C ALA A 276 -11.99 11.86 15.84
N ALA A 277 -12.32 11.26 16.99
CA ALA A 277 -12.12 11.85 18.32
C ALA A 277 -10.64 12.02 18.69
N ASP A 278 -9.74 11.23 18.10
CA ASP A 278 -8.31 11.34 18.34
C ASP A 278 -7.70 12.56 17.61
N ILE A 279 -8.35 13.04 16.54
CA ILE A 279 -7.81 14.08 15.66
C ILE A 279 -8.22 15.47 16.16
N GLN A 280 -7.29 16.15 16.83
CA GLN A 280 -7.46 17.50 17.36
C GLN A 280 -6.96 18.57 16.39
N ASN A 281 -5.84 18.30 15.70
CA ASN A 281 -5.19 19.25 14.79
C ASN A 281 -4.85 18.56 13.47
N ARG A 282 -4.92 19.31 12.37
CA ARG A 282 -4.58 18.83 11.02
C ARG A 282 -3.49 19.69 10.41
N GLU A 283 -2.48 19.05 9.84
CA GLU A 283 -1.39 19.72 9.13
C GLU A 283 -1.18 19.07 7.77
N LEU A 284 -1.10 19.91 6.73
CA LEU A 284 -0.73 19.50 5.39
C LEU A 284 0.62 20.13 5.04
N ILE A 285 1.61 19.29 4.76
CA ILE A 285 2.95 19.69 4.33
C ILE A 285 3.08 19.36 2.85
N ILE A 286 3.20 20.40 2.02
CA ILE A 286 3.50 20.26 0.59
C ILE A 286 4.95 20.67 0.37
N VAL A 287 5.74 19.76 -0.19
CA VAL A 287 7.13 20.02 -0.55
C VAL A 287 7.24 20.28 -2.05
N ILE A 288 7.92 21.35 -2.42
CA ILE A 288 8.12 21.80 -3.80
C ILE A 288 9.62 22.02 -4.09
N PRO A 289 10.08 21.94 -5.34
CA PRO A 289 11.46 22.27 -5.68
C PRO A 289 11.66 23.80 -5.70
N LYS A 290 12.86 24.25 -5.31
CA LYS A 290 13.25 25.68 -5.25
C LYS A 290 13.23 26.36 -6.60
N ASN A 291 13.58 25.63 -7.67
CA ASN A 291 13.56 26.13 -9.04
C ASN A 291 12.18 26.02 -9.71
N SER A 292 11.11 25.88 -8.92
CA SER A 292 9.77 25.97 -9.48
C SER A 292 9.46 27.39 -9.98
N LYS A 293 8.49 27.49 -10.89
CA LYS A 293 8.01 28.78 -11.42
C LYS A 293 7.33 29.65 -10.35
N TYR A 294 6.86 29.03 -9.28
CA TYR A 294 6.06 29.67 -8.25
C TYR A 294 6.90 29.89 -7.00
N GLU A 295 6.84 31.08 -6.43
CA GLU A 295 7.49 31.36 -5.15
C GLU A 295 6.54 31.02 -4.00
N ILE A 296 7.04 30.61 -2.82
CA ILE A 296 6.20 30.35 -1.63
C ILE A 296 5.32 31.57 -1.24
N SER A 297 5.79 32.77 -1.57
CA SER A 297 5.13 34.07 -1.39
C SER A 297 3.96 34.31 -2.36
N ASP A 298 3.82 33.50 -3.41
CA ASP A 298 2.80 33.71 -4.43
C ASP A 298 1.39 33.69 -3.88
N LEU A 299 0.52 34.45 -4.54
CA LEU A 299 -0.87 34.63 -4.13
C LEU A 299 -1.64 33.31 -4.06
N ILE A 300 -1.31 32.33 -4.92
CA ILE A 300 -1.90 30.99 -4.90
C ILE A 300 -1.69 30.31 -3.54
N PHE A 301 -0.45 30.26 -3.04
CA PHE A 301 -0.17 29.59 -1.76
C PHE A 301 -0.74 30.37 -0.58
N THR A 302 -0.77 31.70 -0.66
CA THR A 302 -1.42 32.53 0.35
C THR A 302 -2.94 32.25 0.40
N ASN A 303 -3.60 32.20 -0.75
CA ASN A 303 -5.01 31.87 -0.85
C ASN A 303 -5.31 30.46 -0.36
N MET A 304 -4.47 29.48 -0.72
CA MET A 304 -4.63 28.09 -0.27
C MET A 304 -4.37 27.93 1.23
N LYS A 305 -3.42 28.68 1.82
CA LYS A 305 -3.22 28.72 3.28
C LYS A 305 -4.45 29.26 3.99
N ASN A 306 -5.06 30.33 3.47
CA ASN A 306 -6.30 30.87 4.02
C ASN A 306 -7.48 29.88 3.90
N ALA A 307 -7.61 29.21 2.76
CA ALA A 307 -8.65 28.21 2.52
C ALA A 307 -8.47 26.93 3.35
N ALA A 308 -7.23 26.56 3.67
CA ALA A 308 -6.93 25.46 4.60
C ALA A 308 -7.27 25.85 6.04
N ASN A 309 -6.88 27.07 6.46
CA ASN A 309 -7.14 27.57 7.80
C ASN A 309 -8.64 27.67 8.10
N SER A 310 -9.47 28.07 7.13
CA SER A 310 -10.93 28.09 7.29
C SER A 310 -11.55 26.70 7.47
N GLN A 311 -10.83 25.65 7.10
CA GLN A 311 -11.19 24.23 7.32
C GLN A 311 -10.45 23.60 8.51
N GLY A 312 -9.78 24.41 9.35
CA GLY A 312 -9.04 23.92 10.51
C GLY A 312 -7.75 23.17 10.18
N ILE A 313 -7.16 23.40 9.01
CA ILE A 313 -5.92 22.77 8.54
C ILE A 313 -4.81 23.81 8.48
N SER A 314 -3.67 23.50 9.10
CA SER A 314 -2.43 24.26 8.92
C SER A 314 -1.73 23.79 7.65
N LEU A 315 -1.79 24.58 6.58
CA LEU A 315 -1.03 24.33 5.35
C LEU A 315 0.38 24.93 5.43
N ARG A 316 1.39 24.09 5.25
CA ARG A 316 2.80 24.47 5.18
C ARG A 316 3.37 24.09 3.81
N ILE A 317 3.92 25.09 3.12
CA ILE A 317 4.66 24.88 1.86
C ILE A 317 6.14 24.97 2.19
N GLU A 318 6.91 23.97 1.78
CA GLU A 318 8.34 23.87 2.03
C GLU A 318 9.09 23.69 0.71
N GLU A 319 10.24 24.36 0.59
CA GLU A 319 11.14 24.19 -0.54
C GLU A 319 12.24 23.20 -0.21
N ASN A 320 12.55 22.30 -1.13
CA ASN A 320 13.65 21.34 -0.99
C ASN A 320 14.35 21.16 -2.32
N GLY A 321 15.67 21.34 -2.39
CA GLY A 321 16.46 21.12 -3.61
C GLY A 321 15.90 21.74 -4.90
N ASN A 322 16.41 21.31 -6.05
CA ASN A 322 15.98 21.70 -7.39
C ASN A 322 15.55 20.48 -8.19
N SER A 323 14.49 20.61 -9.00
CA SER A 323 14.10 19.58 -9.96
C SER A 323 14.58 19.93 -11.37
N TYR A 324 15.47 19.11 -11.91
CA TYR A 324 15.90 19.22 -13.31
C TYR A 324 15.24 18.18 -14.22
N ARG A 325 14.32 17.37 -13.66
CA ARG A 325 13.68 16.23 -14.33
C ARG A 325 13.01 16.60 -15.65
N TYR A 326 12.36 17.76 -15.69
CA TYR A 326 11.59 18.25 -16.84
C TYR A 326 12.24 19.43 -17.58
N MET A 327 13.44 19.84 -17.16
CA MET A 327 14.18 20.89 -17.85
C MET A 327 14.91 20.27 -19.05
N TYR A 328 14.74 20.85 -20.24
CA TYR A 328 15.51 20.44 -21.41
C TYR A 328 17.00 20.49 -21.06
N LYS A 329 17.66 19.33 -21.13
CA LYS A 329 19.12 19.27 -21.11
C LYS A 329 19.58 20.11 -22.30
N LYS A 330 20.14 21.29 -22.04
CA LYS A 330 20.79 22.08 -23.08
C LYS A 330 21.81 21.13 -23.71
N GLU A 331 21.64 20.80 -24.98
CA GLU A 331 22.70 20.15 -25.73
C GLU A 331 23.95 21.01 -25.50
N LYS A 332 25.06 20.38 -25.13
CA LYS A 332 26.34 21.07 -25.09
C LYS A 332 26.53 21.64 -26.49
N ASP A 333 26.43 22.96 -26.61
CA ASP A 333 26.91 23.67 -27.78
C ASP A 333 28.42 23.39 -27.85
N ASP A 334 28.82 22.45 -28.71
CA ASP A 334 30.21 22.17 -29.09
C ASP A 334 30.80 23.31 -29.94
#